data_AF-A0A1E3BEG3-F1
#
_entry.id   AF-A0A1E3BEG3-F1
#
_cell.length_a   1.000
_cell.length_b   1.000
_cell.length_c   1.000
_cell.angle_alpha   90.00
_cell.angle_beta   90.00
_cell.angle_gamma   90.00
#
_symmetry.space_group_name_H-M   'P 1'
#
loop_
_entity.id
_entity.type
_entity.pdbx_description
1 polymer ?
#
loop_
_entity_poly.entity_id
_entity_poly.type
_entity_poly.pdbx_seq_one_letter_code
_entity_poly.pdbx_strand_id
1 'polypeptide(L)'
;MLVIPKETNPARAVLTHRGLHTLTSQPNSKRCLATSTQGARKEGNISSVFVSLSGKEKFALPGRFADQKKRLIAGREDQIQQSWDRLLRKLKDEVHLIEQRGSDIVPSIDFKDIQSAPAAFTNELRKRGVAVIRGVIPEHEARGYKEEIEHYAKVNPGTKAFPPHDPQVYELYWSKPQMHARTHPNMLEAQRFLMSFWKSDAPDAMISPTHPLIYADRLRIRQPGDAGFALGPHVDGGSCERWEDNGYGRGDVYKNIFEGNWEQYDPWEASCRVPAEADLYNGAGACSMFRMFQAWLSMSHSGPNEGTLLVNPLLSMATAYFLLRPFFEPIYLPPKDCSRMALHTFLDPSNWRLEKETSSRLQGAAPGYAQELSTALHPHLELDKTMVHVPKIAPGDYVAWHCDTIHAVNKVHNGSGDSSVMYIPACPVTEANAAYVARQKNDFVAGVPPPDFPGGKGESKHVGRATEGGLRALTNELGLRAFGFGKWDVNKGALSHGQRQVLEKANQILSVSYN
;
A
#
# COMPACT_ATOMS: atom_id res chain seq x y z
N MET A 1 0.74 -99.24 37.95
CA MET A 1 0.19 -99.85 36.73
C MET A 1 -0.27 -98.72 35.83
N LEU A 2 0.46 -98.53 34.71
CA LEU A 2 0.18 -97.79 33.45
C LEU A 2 -0.61 -96.44 33.49
N VAL A 3 -0.01 -95.27 33.14
CA VAL A 3 0.37 -94.74 31.79
C VAL A 3 -0.90 -94.26 31.05
N ILE A 4 -1.18 -93.00 30.63
CA ILE A 4 -0.49 -91.92 29.85
C ILE A 4 -1.20 -90.56 30.12
N PRO A 5 -0.57 -89.37 29.98
CA PRO A 5 -1.30 -88.15 29.62
C PRO A 5 -0.69 -87.39 28.42
N LYS A 6 -1.56 -86.84 27.56
CA LYS A 6 -1.32 -85.79 26.55
C LYS A 6 -2.67 -85.07 26.36
N GLU A 7 -2.81 -83.77 26.21
CA GLU A 7 -1.91 -82.65 25.96
C GLU A 7 -2.62 -81.39 26.48
N THR A 8 -1.86 -80.44 27.02
CA THR A 8 -2.34 -79.17 27.57
C THR A 8 -2.22 -78.03 26.55
N ASN A 9 -3.27 -77.21 26.49
CA ASN A 9 -3.30 -75.91 25.84
C ASN A 9 -2.79 -74.85 26.85
N PRO A 10 -1.93 -73.87 26.49
CA PRO A 10 -1.69 -72.75 27.37
C PRO A 10 -2.21 -71.41 26.82
N ALA A 11 -2.74 -70.65 27.77
CA ALA A 11 -3.24 -69.30 27.68
C ALA A 11 -2.18 -68.29 27.19
N ARG A 12 -2.66 -67.20 26.56
CA ARG A 12 -1.85 -66.10 26.05
C ARG A 12 -2.02 -64.88 26.95
N ALA A 13 -0.96 -64.51 27.66
CA ALA A 13 -0.77 -63.22 28.32
C ALA A 13 0.20 -62.34 27.52
N VAL A 14 0.09 -61.04 27.75
CA VAL A 14 0.70 -59.90 27.04
C VAL A 14 2.17 -59.71 27.45
N LEU A 15 3.06 -59.39 26.49
CA LEU A 15 4.01 -58.24 26.50
C LEU A 15 5.05 -58.30 25.35
N THR A 16 5.13 -57.18 24.61
CA THR A 16 6.29 -56.54 23.93
C THR A 16 7.39 -57.38 23.24
N HIS A 17 7.61 -57.18 21.93
CA HIS A 17 8.62 -56.25 21.37
C HIS A 17 8.70 -56.31 19.81
N ARG A 18 8.88 -55.13 19.19
CA ARG A 18 9.60 -54.82 17.93
C ARG A 18 9.28 -55.61 16.65
N GLY A 19 8.66 -54.91 15.69
CA GLY A 19 8.73 -55.22 14.26
C GLY A 19 9.05 -53.95 13.47
N LEU A 20 10.15 -53.97 12.71
CA LEU A 20 10.51 -52.94 11.74
C LEU A 20 9.40 -52.84 10.67
N HIS A 21 8.95 -51.62 10.39
CA HIS A 21 8.22 -51.32 9.16
C HIS A 21 8.90 -50.20 8.40
N THR A 22 9.22 -50.55 7.15
CA THR A 22 9.81 -49.79 6.07
C THR A 22 8.98 -48.53 5.79
N LEU A 23 9.64 -47.36 5.83
CA LEU A 23 9.07 -46.08 5.41
C LEU A 23 8.97 -46.04 3.89
N THR A 24 7.77 -46.22 3.35
CA THR A 24 7.44 -45.83 1.97
C THR A 24 6.93 -44.39 1.99
N SER A 25 7.75 -43.48 1.49
CA SER A 25 7.41 -42.08 1.27
C SER A 25 6.35 -41.96 0.16
N GLN A 26 5.13 -41.56 0.51
CA GLN A 26 4.18 -41.06 -0.48
C GLN A 26 4.47 -39.59 -0.80
N PRO A 27 4.38 -39.16 -2.07
CA PRO A 27 4.74 -37.81 -2.48
C PRO A 27 3.69 -36.81 -1.99
N ASN A 28 4.16 -35.76 -1.31
CA ASN A 28 3.37 -34.58 -0.96
C ASN A 28 2.68 -34.03 -2.23
N SER A 29 1.35 -34.11 -2.26
CA SER A 29 0.54 -33.30 -3.18
C SER A 29 0.85 -31.84 -2.92
N LYS A 30 1.49 -31.20 -3.90
CA LYS A 30 1.63 -29.75 -3.97
C LYS A 30 0.23 -29.15 -3.91
N ARG A 31 -0.14 -28.53 -2.78
CA ARG A 31 -1.27 -27.62 -2.71
C ARG A 31 -0.95 -26.45 -3.64
N CYS A 32 -1.52 -26.47 -4.84
CA CYS A 32 -1.64 -25.26 -5.65
C CYS A 32 -2.34 -24.20 -4.79
N LEU A 33 -1.68 -23.05 -4.62
CA LEU A 33 -2.33 -21.84 -4.13
C LEU A 33 -3.56 -21.60 -5.00
N ALA A 34 -4.75 -21.69 -4.41
CA ALA A 34 -5.97 -21.29 -5.07
C ALA A 34 -5.87 -19.78 -5.28
N THR A 35 -5.58 -19.36 -6.50
CA THR A 35 -5.85 -17.99 -6.94
C THR A 35 -7.35 -17.79 -6.80
N SER A 36 -7.78 -16.90 -5.90
CA SER A 36 -9.16 -16.45 -5.88
C SER A 36 -9.44 -15.84 -7.25
N THR A 37 -10.27 -16.52 -8.05
CA THR A 37 -10.89 -15.91 -9.22
C THR A 37 -11.91 -14.89 -8.71
N GLN A 38 -11.43 -13.74 -8.25
CA GLN A 38 -12.30 -12.60 -7.96
C GLN A 38 -12.95 -12.19 -9.28
N GLY A 39 -14.27 -12.37 -9.39
CA GLY A 39 -15.07 -11.82 -10.48
C GLY A 39 -15.02 -10.29 -10.47
N ALA A 40 -15.46 -9.65 -11.57
CA ALA A 40 -15.48 -8.20 -11.68
C ALA A 40 -16.14 -7.54 -10.46
N ARG A 41 -15.50 -6.49 -9.90
CA ARG A 41 -16.05 -5.74 -8.77
C ARG A 41 -17.38 -5.09 -9.15
N LYS A 42 -18.29 -5.01 -8.19
CA LYS A 42 -19.59 -4.33 -8.36
C LYS A 42 -19.35 -2.86 -8.72
N GLU A 43 -20.26 -2.29 -9.50
CA GLU A 43 -20.22 -0.88 -9.90
C GLU A 43 -20.32 0.06 -8.66
N GLY A 44 -19.55 1.15 -8.64
CA GLY A 44 -19.39 2.04 -7.49
C GLY A 44 -18.46 3.22 -7.76
N ASN A 45 -18.15 4.01 -6.71
CA ASN A 45 -17.19 5.13 -6.75
C ASN A 45 -16.32 5.19 -5.47
N ILE A 46 -15.39 6.14 -5.43
CA ILE A 46 -14.37 6.27 -4.37
C ILE A 46 -14.93 6.50 -2.94
N SER A 47 -16.16 7.01 -2.78
CA SER A 47 -16.76 7.18 -1.45
C SER A 47 -16.98 5.86 -0.70
N SER A 48 -17.01 4.74 -1.42
CA SER A 48 -17.19 3.40 -0.85
C SER A 48 -15.96 2.88 -0.09
N VAL A 49 -14.81 3.54 -0.23
CA VAL A 49 -13.52 3.15 0.37
C VAL A 49 -13.37 3.61 1.83
N PHE A 50 -14.14 4.62 2.25
CA PHE A 50 -14.00 5.27 3.57
C PHE A 50 -15.27 5.12 4.39
N VAL A 51 -15.14 4.71 5.66
CA VAL A 51 -16.28 4.60 6.57
C VAL A 51 -16.89 5.99 6.78
N SER A 52 -16.03 6.98 7.02
CA SER A 52 -16.41 8.38 7.26
C SER A 52 -17.21 9.02 6.12
N LEU A 53 -16.98 8.59 4.87
CA LEU A 53 -17.70 9.09 3.69
C LEU A 53 -18.92 8.23 3.32
N SER A 54 -19.00 6.99 3.83
CA SER A 54 -20.07 6.04 3.51
C SER A 54 -21.36 6.23 4.33
N GLY A 55 -21.34 7.11 5.34
CA GLY A 55 -22.49 7.34 6.24
C GLY A 55 -22.83 6.17 7.18
N LYS A 56 -21.97 5.14 7.27
CA LYS A 56 -22.16 3.98 8.15
C LYS A 56 -21.73 4.28 9.59
N GLU A 57 -22.49 3.78 10.57
CA GLU A 57 -22.13 3.87 11.99
C GLU A 57 -20.84 3.07 12.29
N LYS A 58 -20.05 3.55 13.26
CA LYS A 58 -18.85 2.87 13.75
C LYS A 58 -19.27 1.61 14.52
N PHE A 59 -19.33 0.47 13.84
CA PHE A 59 -19.59 -0.81 14.49
C PHE A 59 -18.42 -1.20 15.40
N ALA A 60 -18.74 -1.76 16.58
CA ALA A 60 -17.73 -2.43 17.40
C ALA A 60 -17.19 -3.64 16.64
N LEU A 61 -15.87 -3.77 16.56
CA LEU A 61 -15.25 -4.93 15.92
C LEU A 61 -15.57 -6.22 16.70
N PRO A 62 -15.68 -7.39 16.04
CA PRO A 62 -15.96 -8.65 16.72
C PRO A 62 -14.96 -8.98 17.83
N GLY A 63 -15.40 -9.73 18.85
CA GLY A 63 -14.59 -10.09 20.03
C GLY A 63 -13.24 -10.76 19.70
N ARG A 64 -13.15 -11.46 18.57
CA ARG A 64 -11.89 -12.07 18.09
C ARG A 64 -10.73 -11.08 17.93
N PHE A 65 -11.00 -9.78 17.73
CA PHE A 65 -9.95 -8.77 17.66
C PHE A 65 -9.37 -8.43 19.04
N ALA A 66 -10.14 -8.59 20.12
CA ALA A 66 -9.61 -8.54 21.48
C ALA A 66 -8.68 -9.74 21.74
N ASP A 67 -9.08 -10.94 21.29
CA ASP A 67 -8.23 -12.14 21.38
C ASP A 67 -6.96 -11.99 20.57
N GLN A 68 -7.05 -11.44 19.35
CA GLN A 68 -5.89 -11.13 18.51
C GLN A 68 -4.91 -10.19 19.22
N LYS A 69 -5.41 -9.09 19.81
CA LYS A 69 -4.57 -8.17 20.60
C LYS A 69 -3.88 -8.89 21.76
N LYS A 70 -4.62 -9.68 22.55
CA LYS A 70 -4.04 -10.46 23.66
C LYS A 70 -2.91 -11.37 23.17
N ARG A 71 -3.10 -12.08 22.05
CA ARG A 71 -2.09 -12.97 21.48
C ARG A 71 -0.83 -12.23 21.00
N LEU A 72 -0.99 -11.09 20.33
CA LEU A 72 0.14 -10.35 19.75
C LEU A 72 1.18 -9.92 20.80
N ILE A 73 0.74 -9.60 22.01
CA ILE A 73 1.62 -9.08 23.07
C ILE A 73 1.82 -10.03 24.26
N ALA A 74 1.26 -11.25 24.19
CA ALA A 74 1.27 -12.19 25.31
C ALA A 74 2.69 -12.44 25.85
N GLY A 75 2.88 -12.20 27.16
CA GLY A 75 4.16 -12.37 27.84
C GLY A 75 5.17 -11.26 27.57
N ARG A 76 4.77 -10.18 26.90
CA ARG A 76 5.58 -8.99 26.58
C ARG A 76 4.90 -7.69 26.99
N GLU A 77 3.91 -7.73 27.87
CA GLU A 77 3.09 -6.58 28.27
C GLU A 77 3.97 -5.43 28.79
N ASP A 78 4.91 -5.71 29.69
CA ASP A 78 5.84 -4.71 30.22
C ASP A 78 6.78 -4.15 29.14
N GLN A 79 7.23 -4.99 28.21
CA GLN A 79 8.08 -4.57 27.09
C GLN A 79 7.32 -3.62 26.16
N ILE A 80 6.05 -3.92 25.90
CA ILE A 80 5.17 -3.10 25.08
C ILE A 80 4.90 -1.75 25.75
N GLN A 81 4.61 -1.73 27.05
CA GLN A 81 4.45 -0.48 27.81
C GLN A 81 5.72 0.38 27.71
N GLN A 82 6.90 -0.20 27.96
CA GLN A 82 8.16 0.54 27.85
C GLN A 82 8.42 1.03 26.42
N SER A 83 8.08 0.24 25.40
CA SER A 83 8.24 0.62 24.00
C SER A 83 7.37 1.81 23.62
N TRP A 84 6.13 1.85 24.12
CA TRP A 84 5.19 2.94 23.93
C TRP A 84 5.70 4.23 24.57
N ASP A 85 6.22 4.17 25.79
CA ASP A 85 6.78 5.35 26.46
C ASP A 85 7.98 5.92 25.70
N ARG A 86 8.84 5.06 25.14
CA ARG A 86 9.96 5.49 24.28
C ARG A 86 9.46 6.13 22.98
N LEU A 87 8.45 5.51 22.35
CA LEU A 87 7.83 6.02 21.12
C LEU A 87 7.21 7.41 21.32
N LEU A 88 6.41 7.60 22.37
CA LEU A 88 5.74 8.87 22.64
C LEU A 88 6.72 10.03 22.86
N ARG A 89 7.84 9.79 23.56
CA ARG A 89 8.89 10.81 23.73
C ARG A 89 9.51 11.20 22.39
N LYS A 90 9.83 10.21 21.53
CA LYS A 90 10.41 10.47 20.20
C LYS A 90 9.43 11.13 19.24
N LEU A 91 8.16 10.76 19.28
CA LEU A 91 7.11 11.40 18.50
C LEU A 91 7.00 12.88 18.84
N LYS A 92 7.04 13.26 20.12
CA LYS A 92 6.99 14.66 20.54
C LYS A 92 8.11 15.50 19.88
N ASP A 93 9.33 14.97 19.85
CA ASP A 93 10.48 15.65 19.24
C ASP A 93 10.28 15.82 17.72
N GLU A 94 9.82 14.77 17.03
CA GLU A 94 9.62 14.80 15.59
C GLU A 94 8.40 15.61 15.15
N VAL A 95 7.32 15.63 15.94
CA VAL A 95 6.19 16.54 15.75
C VAL A 95 6.67 17.99 15.78
N HIS A 96 7.52 18.35 16.76
CA HIS A 96 8.06 19.71 16.84
C HIS A 96 8.92 20.05 15.63
N LEU A 97 9.75 19.12 15.15
CA LEU A 97 10.56 19.33 13.95
C LEU A 97 9.69 19.51 12.70
N ILE A 98 8.62 18.74 12.55
CA ILE A 98 7.68 18.86 11.42
C ILE A 98 6.92 20.18 11.49
N GLU A 99 6.44 20.58 12.67
CA GLU A 99 5.78 21.87 12.88
C GLU A 99 6.69 23.04 12.47
N GLN A 100 7.98 22.96 12.80
CA GLN A 100 8.96 23.99 12.43
C GLN A 100 9.27 24.02 10.92
N ARG A 101 9.42 22.86 10.26
CA ARG A 101 9.83 22.79 8.85
C ARG A 101 8.68 22.89 7.87
N GLY A 102 7.47 22.52 8.27
CA GLY A 102 6.31 22.45 7.38
C GLY A 102 6.62 21.64 6.11
N SER A 103 6.21 22.17 4.95
CA SER A 103 6.42 21.54 3.63
C SER A 103 7.89 21.32 3.27
N ASP A 104 8.83 22.11 3.82
CA ASP A 104 10.26 21.99 3.50
C ASP A 104 10.87 20.69 4.03
N ILE A 105 10.15 19.94 4.87
CA ILE A 105 10.58 18.63 5.33
C ILE A 105 10.50 17.54 4.25
N VAL A 106 9.70 17.75 3.21
CA VAL A 106 9.57 16.79 2.10
C VAL A 106 10.74 16.98 1.14
N PRO A 107 11.66 16.00 1.03
CA PRO A 107 12.83 16.14 0.18
C PRO A 107 12.45 16.18 -1.30
N SER A 108 13.17 16.99 -2.08
CA SER A 108 13.05 17.09 -3.54
C SER A 108 14.39 16.81 -4.21
N ILE A 109 14.37 16.21 -5.39
CA ILE A 109 15.54 16.00 -6.26
C ILE A 109 15.16 16.23 -7.73
N ASP A 110 16.06 16.74 -8.55
CA ASP A 110 15.83 16.79 -10.00
C ASP A 110 16.01 15.40 -10.64
N PHE A 111 15.18 15.05 -11.62
CA PHE A 111 15.26 13.76 -12.32
C PHE A 111 16.65 13.51 -12.92
N LYS A 112 17.33 14.56 -13.43
CA LYS A 112 18.69 14.47 -13.98
C LYS A 112 19.72 13.98 -12.95
N ASP A 113 19.45 14.14 -11.65
CA ASP A 113 20.38 13.86 -10.56
C ASP A 113 20.13 12.51 -9.87
N ILE A 114 19.09 11.75 -10.24
CA ILE A 114 18.69 10.52 -9.52
C ILE A 114 19.76 9.42 -9.53
N GLN A 115 20.60 9.36 -10.57
CA GLN A 115 21.70 8.38 -10.66
C GLN A 115 22.86 8.70 -9.71
N SER A 116 22.96 9.95 -9.27
CA SER A 116 23.96 10.45 -8.33
C SER A 116 23.28 11.17 -7.16
N ALA A 117 22.18 10.60 -6.67
CA ALA A 117 21.36 11.24 -5.66
C ALA A 117 22.17 11.58 -4.40
N PRO A 118 22.16 12.85 -3.92
CA PRO A 118 22.92 13.24 -2.74
C PRO A 118 22.49 12.47 -1.49
N ALA A 119 23.43 12.15 -0.62
CA ALA A 119 23.15 11.45 0.65
C ALA A 119 22.12 12.19 1.52
N ALA A 120 22.09 13.52 1.48
CA ALA A 120 21.08 14.32 2.18
C ALA A 120 19.65 14.00 1.70
N PHE A 121 19.44 13.86 0.39
CA PHE A 121 18.16 13.47 -0.18
C PHE A 121 17.81 12.03 0.18
N THR A 122 18.74 11.09 -0.01
CA THR A 122 18.46 9.66 0.22
C THR A 122 18.16 9.35 1.68
N ASN A 123 18.85 10.02 2.62
CA ASN A 123 18.59 9.90 4.05
C ASN A 123 17.23 10.47 4.44
N GLU A 124 16.84 11.65 3.92
CA GLU A 124 15.51 12.20 4.19
C GLU A 124 14.40 11.36 3.55
N LEU A 125 14.56 10.84 2.32
CA LEU A 125 13.57 9.93 1.74
C LEU A 125 13.40 8.68 2.61
N ARG A 126 14.49 8.05 3.06
CA ARG A 126 14.42 6.90 3.98
C ARG A 126 13.71 7.22 5.29
N LYS A 127 13.96 8.40 5.85
CA LYS A 127 13.36 8.82 7.13
C LYS A 127 11.90 9.21 6.99
N ARG A 128 11.55 9.98 5.94
CA ARG A 128 10.25 10.62 5.78
C ARG A 128 9.25 9.76 5.01
N GLY A 129 9.74 8.81 4.21
CA GLY A 129 8.90 7.96 3.38
C GLY A 129 8.20 8.69 2.24
N VAL A 130 8.62 9.91 1.90
CA VAL A 130 8.01 10.72 0.86
C VAL A 130 9.09 11.54 0.16
N ALA A 131 8.97 11.73 -1.15
CA ALA A 131 9.82 12.62 -1.91
C ALA A 131 9.12 13.18 -3.15
N VAL A 132 9.69 14.26 -3.69
CA VAL A 132 9.37 14.79 -5.02
C VAL A 132 10.57 14.58 -5.94
N ILE A 133 10.34 13.98 -7.11
CA ILE A 133 11.31 13.94 -8.21
C ILE A 133 10.86 14.94 -9.26
N ARG A 134 11.66 15.98 -9.49
CA ARG A 134 11.33 17.11 -10.35
C ARG A 134 11.61 16.82 -11.81
N GLY A 135 10.69 17.24 -12.68
CA GLY A 135 10.87 17.14 -14.14
C GLY A 135 11.15 15.73 -14.63
N VAL A 136 10.44 14.72 -14.11
CA VAL A 136 10.52 13.34 -14.62
C VAL A 136 10.08 13.30 -16.08
N ILE A 137 8.97 13.96 -16.38
CA ILE A 137 8.52 14.20 -17.76
C ILE A 137 8.72 15.69 -18.05
N PRO A 138 9.19 16.08 -19.25
CA PRO A 138 9.29 17.48 -19.62
C PRO A 138 7.96 18.22 -19.40
N GLU A 139 8.02 19.43 -18.85
CA GLU A 139 6.83 20.15 -18.39
C GLU A 139 5.79 20.35 -19.51
N HIS A 140 6.23 20.74 -20.72
CA HIS A 140 5.36 20.94 -21.88
C HIS A 140 4.63 19.66 -22.29
N GLU A 141 5.29 18.52 -22.18
CA GLU A 141 4.74 17.21 -22.52
C GLU A 141 3.70 16.78 -21.47
N ALA A 142 4.04 16.91 -20.18
CA ALA A 142 3.12 16.60 -19.09
C ALA A 142 1.89 17.53 -19.09
N ARG A 143 2.05 18.79 -19.50
CA ARG A 143 0.93 19.71 -19.72
C ARG A 143 0.06 19.27 -20.89
N GLY A 144 0.66 18.89 -22.01
CA GLY A 144 -0.03 18.39 -23.19
C GLY A 144 -0.88 17.16 -22.88
N TYR A 145 -0.44 16.29 -21.97
CA TYR A 145 -1.24 15.14 -21.52
C TYR A 145 -2.60 15.55 -20.95
N LYS A 146 -2.65 16.63 -20.16
CA LYS A 146 -3.92 17.14 -19.60
C LYS A 146 -4.85 17.59 -20.72
N GLU A 147 -4.35 18.38 -21.67
CA GLU A 147 -5.13 18.89 -22.81
C GLU A 147 -5.72 17.74 -23.63
N GLU A 148 -4.92 16.70 -23.89
CA GLU A 148 -5.36 15.50 -24.59
C GLU A 148 -6.40 14.70 -23.78
N ILE A 149 -6.26 14.60 -22.46
CA ILE A 149 -7.24 13.93 -21.58
C ILE A 149 -8.56 14.68 -21.58
N GLU A 150 -8.55 16.01 -21.44
CA GLU A 150 -9.76 16.84 -21.47
C GLU A 150 -10.47 16.71 -22.82
N HIS A 151 -9.71 16.73 -23.93
CA HIS A 151 -10.25 16.47 -25.25
C HIS A 151 -10.84 15.05 -25.38
N TYR A 152 -10.12 14.04 -24.91
CA TYR A 152 -10.56 12.64 -24.94
C TYR A 152 -11.85 12.42 -24.15
N ALA A 153 -11.99 13.03 -22.97
CA ALA A 153 -13.23 13.00 -22.21
C ALA A 153 -14.38 13.73 -22.94
N LYS A 154 -14.10 14.86 -23.59
CA LYS A 154 -15.10 15.65 -24.33
C LYS A 154 -15.67 14.91 -25.54
N VAL A 155 -14.83 14.20 -26.32
CA VAL A 155 -15.29 13.43 -27.48
C VAL A 155 -15.95 12.10 -27.09
N ASN A 156 -15.84 11.70 -25.82
CA ASN A 156 -16.44 10.49 -25.25
C ASN A 156 -17.39 10.85 -24.08
N PRO A 157 -18.60 11.40 -24.35
CA PRO A 157 -19.51 11.90 -23.32
C PRO A 157 -20.03 10.82 -22.34
N GLY A 158 -19.79 9.53 -22.63
CA GLY A 158 -20.05 8.42 -21.70
C GLY A 158 -18.95 8.22 -20.64
N THR A 159 -17.92 9.07 -20.61
CA THR A 159 -16.84 9.01 -19.63
C THR A 159 -17.40 9.17 -18.22
N LYS A 160 -17.20 8.14 -17.38
CA LYS A 160 -17.58 8.20 -15.97
C LYS A 160 -16.61 9.10 -15.20
N ALA A 161 -17.17 9.95 -14.36
CA ALA A 161 -16.39 10.79 -13.46
C ALA A 161 -17.19 11.13 -12.19
N PHE A 162 -16.48 11.58 -11.17
CA PHE A 162 -17.06 11.91 -9.86
C PHE A 162 -16.60 13.30 -9.38
N PRO A 163 -17.50 14.10 -8.78
CA PRO A 163 -18.96 13.98 -8.83
C PRO A 163 -19.53 14.20 -10.25
N PRO A 164 -20.73 13.69 -10.59
CA PRO A 164 -21.24 13.71 -11.97
C PRO A 164 -21.45 15.11 -12.57
N HIS A 165 -21.77 16.11 -11.74
CA HIS A 165 -22.08 17.48 -12.19
C HIS A 165 -20.88 18.42 -12.15
N ASP A 166 -19.79 18.01 -11.50
CA ASP A 166 -18.53 18.75 -11.43
C ASP A 166 -17.36 17.75 -11.33
N PRO A 167 -17.03 17.06 -12.45
CA PRO A 167 -16.02 16.01 -12.48
C PRO A 167 -14.65 16.44 -11.92
N GLN A 168 -14.23 15.82 -10.82
CA GLN A 168 -12.88 15.99 -10.26
C GLN A 168 -12.01 14.75 -10.50
N VAL A 169 -12.58 13.56 -10.42
CA VAL A 169 -11.89 12.27 -10.63
C VAL A 169 -12.52 11.56 -11.83
N TYR A 170 -11.69 11.10 -12.75
CA TYR A 170 -12.13 10.45 -13.98
C TYR A 170 -11.84 8.95 -13.91
N GLU A 171 -12.86 8.15 -14.19
CA GLU A 171 -12.76 6.68 -14.32
C GLU A 171 -12.22 6.33 -15.71
N LEU A 172 -11.05 6.89 -16.02
CA LEU A 172 -10.26 6.69 -17.23
C LEU A 172 -8.97 5.96 -16.87
N TYR A 173 -8.57 5.02 -17.71
CA TYR A 173 -7.47 4.10 -17.47
C TYR A 173 -6.58 3.93 -18.71
N TRP A 174 -7.15 3.98 -19.91
CA TRP A 174 -6.55 3.55 -21.18
C TRP A 174 -6.43 4.67 -22.21
N SER A 175 -6.52 5.93 -21.79
CA SER A 175 -6.24 7.06 -22.67
C SER A 175 -4.78 7.02 -23.15
N LYS A 176 -4.51 7.55 -24.34
CA LYS A 176 -3.13 7.61 -24.88
C LYS A 176 -2.17 8.35 -23.93
N PRO A 177 -2.53 9.50 -23.32
CA PRO A 177 -1.65 10.19 -22.38
C PRO A 177 -1.34 9.36 -21.12
N GLN A 178 -2.32 8.63 -20.57
CA GLN A 178 -2.09 7.74 -19.43
C GLN A 178 -1.13 6.60 -19.78
N MET A 179 -1.28 6.00 -20.96
CA MET A 179 -0.34 4.98 -21.43
C MET A 179 1.06 5.57 -21.60
N HIS A 180 1.15 6.74 -22.24
CA HIS A 180 2.43 7.41 -22.47
C HIS A 180 3.16 7.70 -21.18
N ALA A 181 2.48 8.35 -20.22
CA ALA A 181 3.05 8.69 -18.92
C ALA A 181 3.55 7.45 -18.16
N ARG A 182 2.79 6.34 -18.16
CA ARG A 182 3.15 5.11 -17.44
C ARG A 182 4.33 4.36 -18.07
N THR A 183 4.43 4.38 -19.40
CA THR A 183 5.51 3.71 -20.11
C THR A 183 6.68 4.63 -20.45
N HIS A 184 6.61 5.91 -20.10
CA HIS A 184 7.66 6.88 -20.40
C HIS A 184 9.00 6.40 -19.80
N PRO A 185 10.12 6.38 -20.55
CA PRO A 185 11.40 5.86 -20.06
C PRO A 185 11.85 6.50 -18.73
N ASN A 186 11.70 7.82 -18.60
CA ASN A 186 12.03 8.51 -17.34
C ASN A 186 11.13 8.12 -16.18
N MET A 187 9.85 7.82 -16.43
CA MET A 187 8.94 7.37 -15.38
C MET A 187 9.37 6.01 -14.83
N LEU A 188 9.67 5.07 -15.71
CA LEU A 188 10.15 3.74 -15.32
C LEU A 188 11.50 3.81 -14.61
N GLU A 189 12.37 4.73 -14.99
CA GLU A 189 13.64 4.96 -14.28
C GLU A 189 13.43 5.60 -12.90
N ALA A 190 12.53 6.57 -12.77
CA ALA A 190 12.15 7.15 -11.48
C ALA A 190 11.55 6.09 -10.54
N GLN A 191 10.73 5.16 -11.06
CA GLN A 191 10.23 4.02 -10.30
C GLN A 191 11.35 3.08 -9.85
N ARG A 192 12.29 2.72 -10.74
CA ARG A 192 13.46 1.89 -10.38
C ARG A 192 14.30 2.53 -9.29
N PHE A 193 14.54 3.84 -9.39
CA PHE A 193 15.24 4.61 -8.37
C PHE A 193 14.53 4.54 -7.01
N LEU A 194 13.23 4.84 -6.95
CA LEU A 194 12.46 4.76 -5.70
C LEU A 194 12.46 3.33 -5.12
N MET A 195 12.22 2.33 -5.97
CA MET A 195 12.17 0.92 -5.56
C MET A 195 13.53 0.41 -5.05
N SER A 196 14.65 0.99 -5.47
CA SER A 196 15.99 0.64 -4.94
C SER A 196 16.21 0.98 -3.46
N PHE A 197 15.34 1.79 -2.84
CA PHE A 197 15.39 2.06 -1.40
C PHE A 197 14.93 0.86 -0.57
N TRP A 198 14.19 -0.06 -1.18
CA TRP A 198 13.74 -1.29 -0.56
C TRP A 198 14.84 -2.34 -0.60
N LYS A 199 14.96 -3.10 0.49
CA LYS A 199 15.86 -4.25 0.57
C LYS A 199 15.07 -5.54 0.76
N SER A 200 15.77 -6.66 0.76
CA SER A 200 15.22 -7.97 1.10
C SER A 200 16.23 -8.68 1.96
N ASP A 201 15.87 -8.93 3.22
CA ASP A 201 16.71 -9.64 4.18
C ASP A 201 16.69 -11.16 3.92
N ALA A 202 15.68 -11.66 3.19
CA ALA A 202 15.62 -13.03 2.68
C ALA A 202 16.14 -13.10 1.22
N PRO A 203 17.28 -13.78 0.96
CA PRO A 203 17.92 -13.81 -0.38
C PRO A 203 17.12 -14.58 -1.44
N ASP A 204 16.21 -15.46 -1.01
CA ASP A 204 15.30 -16.27 -1.81
C ASP A 204 13.89 -15.64 -1.94
N ALA A 205 13.67 -14.46 -1.37
CA ALA A 205 12.41 -13.74 -1.52
C ALA A 205 12.08 -13.54 -3.00
N MET A 206 10.90 -14.03 -3.41
CA MET A 206 10.42 -13.93 -4.78
C MET A 206 9.88 -12.52 -5.09
N ILE A 207 10.80 -11.56 -5.11
CA ILE A 207 10.55 -10.16 -5.39
C ILE A 207 11.71 -9.55 -6.18
N SER A 208 11.41 -8.67 -7.14
CA SER A 208 12.40 -7.90 -7.87
C SER A 208 12.11 -6.40 -7.81
N PRO A 209 12.84 -5.63 -6.96
CA PRO A 209 12.69 -4.17 -6.87
C PRO A 209 13.39 -3.42 -8.02
N THR A 210 14.03 -4.12 -8.96
CA THR A 210 14.70 -3.50 -10.13
C THR A 210 13.88 -3.64 -11.41
N HIS A 211 12.73 -4.30 -11.36
CA HIS A 211 11.84 -4.50 -12.50
C HIS A 211 10.45 -3.93 -12.16
N PRO A 212 10.09 -2.74 -12.69
CA PRO A 212 8.80 -2.15 -12.43
C PRO A 212 7.70 -2.86 -13.24
N LEU A 213 6.52 -2.99 -12.63
CA LEU A 213 5.27 -3.38 -13.28
C LEU A 213 4.29 -2.20 -13.28
N ILE A 214 3.49 -2.08 -14.34
CA ILE A 214 2.51 -1.00 -14.47
C ILE A 214 1.20 -1.38 -13.80
N TYR A 215 0.74 -0.51 -12.90
CA TYR A 215 -0.62 -0.50 -12.38
C TYR A 215 -1.41 0.62 -13.07
N ALA A 216 -2.49 0.27 -13.74
CA ALA A 216 -3.40 1.22 -14.37
C ALA A 216 -4.39 1.75 -13.33
N ASP A 217 -4.34 3.06 -13.08
CA ASP A 217 -5.20 3.76 -12.13
C ASP A 217 -5.91 4.92 -12.83
N ARG A 218 -6.68 5.69 -12.07
CA ARG A 218 -7.44 6.86 -12.51
C ARG A 218 -6.53 8.09 -12.64
N LEU A 219 -7.17 9.21 -12.95
CA LEU A 219 -6.59 10.54 -12.89
C LEU A 219 -7.56 11.49 -12.21
N ARG A 220 -7.03 12.64 -11.77
CA ARG A 220 -7.80 13.71 -11.15
C ARG A 220 -7.49 15.03 -11.86
N ILE A 221 -8.52 15.83 -12.13
CA ILE A 221 -8.44 17.21 -12.59
C ILE A 221 -9.30 18.01 -11.61
N ARG A 222 -8.69 18.49 -10.51
CA ARG A 222 -9.44 19.11 -9.41
C ARG A 222 -9.55 20.62 -9.62
N GLN A 223 -10.76 21.16 -9.69
CA GLN A 223 -11.04 22.57 -9.92
C GLN A 223 -10.91 23.43 -8.64
N PRO A 224 -10.58 24.73 -8.77
CA PRO A 224 -10.70 25.71 -7.70
C PRO A 224 -12.06 25.68 -7.00
N GLY A 225 -12.07 25.83 -5.68
CA GLY A 225 -13.28 25.86 -4.86
C GLY A 225 -13.86 24.49 -4.50
N ASP A 226 -13.40 23.39 -5.12
CA ASP A 226 -13.91 22.06 -4.79
C ASP A 226 -13.65 21.71 -3.31
N ALA A 227 -14.72 21.32 -2.63
CA ALA A 227 -14.72 20.80 -1.27
C ALA A 227 -15.34 19.39 -1.16
N GLY A 228 -15.80 18.83 -2.29
CA GLY A 228 -16.47 17.52 -2.33
C GLY A 228 -15.48 16.35 -2.28
N PHE A 229 -14.25 16.56 -2.78
CA PHE A 229 -13.19 15.56 -2.76
C PHE A 229 -12.21 15.78 -1.59
N ALA A 230 -12.72 15.67 -0.37
CA ALA A 230 -11.91 15.73 0.85
C ALA A 230 -11.70 14.32 1.42
N LEU A 231 -10.45 13.84 1.38
CA LEU A 231 -10.05 12.60 2.05
C LEU A 231 -9.27 12.96 3.31
N GLY A 232 -9.76 12.52 4.48
CA GLY A 232 -9.05 12.69 5.75
C GLY A 232 -7.74 11.88 5.81
N PRO A 233 -6.92 12.09 6.85
CA PRO A 233 -5.70 11.29 7.05
C PRO A 233 -5.98 9.79 7.07
N HIS A 234 -5.32 9.03 6.20
CA HIS A 234 -5.48 7.58 6.10
C HIS A 234 -4.21 6.88 5.58
N VAL A 235 -4.19 5.56 5.72
CA VAL A 235 -3.20 4.66 5.10
C VAL A 235 -3.95 3.58 4.31
N ASP A 236 -3.55 3.33 3.07
CA ASP A 236 -4.14 2.29 2.22
C ASP A 236 -3.46 0.92 2.38
N GLY A 237 -3.92 -0.08 1.62
CA GLY A 237 -3.34 -1.43 1.63
C GLY A 237 -3.81 -2.24 2.83
N GLY A 238 -5.11 -2.20 3.13
CA GLY A 238 -5.73 -2.89 4.25
C GLY A 238 -5.86 -2.02 5.51
N SER A 239 -6.62 -2.52 6.48
CA SER A 239 -6.71 -1.92 7.81
C SER A 239 -6.52 -2.98 8.88
N CYS A 240 -7.54 -3.84 9.10
CA CYS A 240 -7.55 -4.83 10.17
C CYS A 240 -6.46 -5.90 9.93
N GLU A 241 -6.16 -6.16 8.67
CA GLU A 241 -5.13 -7.08 8.19
C GLU A 241 -3.77 -6.84 8.84
N ARG A 242 -3.48 -5.61 9.30
CA ARG A 242 -2.19 -5.26 9.94
C ARG A 242 -1.98 -5.95 11.29
N TRP A 243 -3.06 -6.31 11.98
CA TRP A 243 -3.00 -7.03 13.25
C TRP A 243 -3.25 -8.53 13.11
N GLU A 244 -3.73 -8.99 11.96
CA GLU A 244 -4.19 -10.37 11.78
C GLU A 244 -3.07 -11.31 11.31
N ASP A 245 -3.02 -12.50 11.91
CA ASP A 245 -2.02 -13.54 11.59
C ASP A 245 -2.08 -13.97 10.12
N ASN A 246 -3.29 -14.01 9.55
CA ASN A 246 -3.53 -14.33 8.14
C ASN A 246 -3.52 -13.11 7.21
N GLY A 247 -3.26 -11.91 7.73
CA GLY A 247 -3.07 -10.68 6.97
C GLY A 247 -1.58 -10.36 6.81
N TYR A 248 -1.12 -9.28 7.42
CA TYR A 248 0.29 -8.89 7.49
C TYR A 248 1.12 -9.81 8.41
N GLY A 249 0.49 -10.58 9.30
CA GLY A 249 1.17 -11.60 10.11
C GLY A 249 1.77 -12.74 9.29
N ARG A 250 1.31 -12.97 8.05
CA ARG A 250 1.84 -14.03 7.17
C ARG A 250 3.32 -13.88 6.84
N GLY A 251 3.84 -12.65 6.92
CA GLY A 251 5.25 -12.37 6.69
C GLY A 251 5.90 -11.66 7.86
N ASP A 252 5.27 -11.61 9.04
CA ASP A 252 5.82 -10.96 10.22
C ASP A 252 6.19 -9.47 10.00
N VAL A 253 5.47 -8.76 9.12
CA VAL A 253 5.81 -7.39 8.67
C VAL A 253 6.03 -6.42 9.85
N TYR A 254 5.21 -6.54 10.89
CA TYR A 254 5.22 -5.66 12.06
C TYR A 254 5.71 -6.36 13.34
N LYS A 255 6.36 -7.51 13.22
CA LYS A 255 6.79 -8.34 14.37
C LYS A 255 7.61 -7.55 15.39
N ASN A 256 8.60 -6.78 14.95
CA ASN A 256 9.44 -5.99 15.86
C ASN A 256 8.62 -4.96 16.68
N ILE A 257 7.53 -4.43 16.11
CA ILE A 257 6.63 -3.50 16.83
C ILE A 257 5.85 -4.26 17.92
N PHE A 258 5.25 -5.40 17.58
CA PHE A 258 4.51 -6.24 18.53
C PHE A 258 5.40 -7.00 19.53
N GLU A 259 6.72 -6.94 19.38
CA GLU A 259 7.71 -7.40 20.34
C GLU A 259 8.28 -6.29 21.23
N GLY A 260 7.80 -5.04 21.09
CA GLY A 260 8.26 -3.90 21.90
C GLY A 260 9.60 -3.31 21.45
N ASN A 261 10.04 -3.63 20.23
CA ASN A 261 11.31 -3.22 19.62
C ASN A 261 11.06 -2.42 18.34
N TRP A 262 10.13 -1.47 18.35
CA TRP A 262 9.79 -0.68 17.17
C TRP A 262 11.00 0.07 16.57
N GLU A 263 12.04 0.34 17.35
CA GLU A 263 13.28 0.93 16.87
C GLU A 263 14.03 0.03 15.86
N GLN A 264 13.77 -1.28 15.87
CA GLN A 264 14.31 -2.26 14.93
C GLN A 264 13.36 -2.54 13.76
N TYR A 265 12.17 -1.93 13.74
CA TYR A 265 11.26 -2.06 12.61
C TYR A 265 11.82 -1.28 11.41
N ASP A 266 12.09 -2.01 10.32
CA ASP A 266 12.51 -1.43 9.05
C ASP A 266 11.32 -1.37 8.09
N PRO A 267 10.74 -0.19 7.81
CA PRO A 267 9.63 -0.09 6.86
C PRO A 267 10.04 -0.47 5.44
N TRP A 268 11.34 -0.39 5.12
CA TRP A 268 11.93 -0.64 3.80
C TRP A 268 12.27 -2.11 3.53
N GLU A 269 11.93 -3.01 4.45
CA GLU A 269 12.13 -4.43 4.22
C GLU A 269 10.99 -5.03 3.40
N ALA A 270 11.32 -5.61 2.24
CA ALA A 270 10.33 -6.01 1.26
C ALA A 270 9.94 -7.49 1.35
N SER A 271 10.81 -8.39 1.82
CA SER A 271 10.54 -9.84 1.77
C SER A 271 9.34 -10.23 2.64
N CYS A 272 9.22 -9.59 3.81
CA CYS A 272 8.09 -9.77 4.73
C CYS A 272 6.75 -9.34 4.12
N ARG A 273 6.74 -8.44 3.14
CA ARG A 273 5.51 -7.95 2.50
C ARG A 273 5.01 -8.84 1.37
N VAL A 274 5.87 -9.68 0.79
CA VAL A 274 5.49 -10.60 -0.30
C VAL A 274 4.37 -11.58 0.09
N PRO A 275 4.40 -12.25 1.25
CA PRO A 275 3.34 -13.16 1.66
C PRO A 275 2.14 -12.48 2.33
N ALA A 276 2.21 -11.18 2.62
CA ALA A 276 1.16 -10.45 3.32
C ALA A 276 -0.13 -10.40 2.49
N GLU A 277 -1.27 -10.62 3.14
CA GLU A 277 -2.58 -10.40 2.55
C GLU A 277 -3.15 -9.08 3.07
N ALA A 278 -3.36 -8.13 2.15
CA ALA A 278 -3.81 -6.78 2.46
C ALA A 278 -5.33 -6.60 2.25
N ASP A 279 -6.02 -7.62 1.72
CA ASP A 279 -7.46 -7.60 1.48
C ASP A 279 -8.14 -8.91 1.93
N LEU A 280 -8.32 -9.08 3.24
CA LEU A 280 -9.03 -10.24 3.78
C LEU A 280 -10.56 -10.13 3.64
N TYR A 281 -11.06 -8.92 3.34
CA TYR A 281 -12.49 -8.59 3.43
C TYR A 281 -13.10 -8.18 2.10
N ASN A 282 -12.36 -8.28 0.99
CA ASN A 282 -12.79 -7.87 -0.34
C ASN A 282 -13.28 -6.41 -0.35
N GLY A 283 -12.45 -5.52 0.21
CA GLY A 283 -12.74 -4.10 0.37
C GLY A 283 -12.87 -3.38 -0.97
N ALA A 284 -13.78 -2.41 -1.06
CA ALA A 284 -14.01 -1.68 -2.31
C ALA A 284 -12.79 -0.88 -2.79
N GLY A 285 -11.93 -0.45 -1.85
CA GLY A 285 -10.66 0.23 -2.13
C GLY A 285 -9.43 -0.65 -2.01
N ALA A 286 -9.60 -1.97 -1.89
CA ALA A 286 -8.46 -2.87 -1.80
C ALA A 286 -7.65 -2.87 -3.09
N CYS A 287 -6.33 -2.91 -2.96
CA CYS A 287 -5.40 -2.97 -4.07
C CYS A 287 -4.75 -4.36 -4.10
N SER A 288 -4.83 -5.03 -5.24
CA SER A 288 -4.30 -6.39 -5.43
C SER A 288 -2.80 -6.43 -5.72
N MET A 289 -2.17 -5.27 -5.98
CA MET A 289 -0.73 -5.19 -6.17
C MET A 289 -0.02 -4.70 -4.91
N PHE A 290 1.11 -5.32 -4.58
CA PHE A 290 2.08 -4.71 -3.68
C PHE A 290 2.68 -3.47 -4.36
N ARG A 291 2.27 -2.29 -3.88
CA ARG A 291 2.82 -0.99 -4.25
C ARG A 291 3.91 -0.66 -3.24
N MET A 292 5.17 -0.55 -3.68
CA MET A 292 6.26 -0.08 -2.83
C MET A 292 6.09 1.42 -2.54
N PHE A 293 5.67 2.17 -3.55
CA PHE A 293 5.25 3.55 -3.41
C PHE A 293 3.88 3.74 -4.05
N GLN A 294 3.01 4.45 -3.36
CA GLN A 294 1.96 5.19 -4.02
C GLN A 294 2.58 6.45 -4.60
N ALA A 295 2.06 6.92 -5.73
CA ALA A 295 2.60 8.11 -6.37
C ALA A 295 1.66 8.68 -7.42
N TRP A 296 1.91 9.92 -7.78
CA TRP A 296 1.25 10.56 -8.90
C TRP A 296 2.20 11.48 -9.67
N LEU A 297 1.94 11.58 -10.98
CA LEU A 297 2.58 12.49 -11.90
C LEU A 297 1.73 13.76 -12.02
N SER A 298 2.34 14.93 -11.85
CA SER A 298 1.65 16.21 -12.02
C SER A 298 1.42 16.55 -13.48
N MET A 299 0.25 17.09 -13.79
CA MET A 299 -0.05 17.73 -15.07
C MET A 299 -0.39 19.21 -14.93
N SER A 300 -0.41 19.74 -13.70
CA SER A 300 -0.63 21.16 -13.43
C SER A 300 0.36 21.76 -12.45
N HIS A 301 0.33 23.09 -12.37
CA HIS A 301 1.01 23.80 -11.30
C HIS A 301 0.08 23.80 -10.10
N SER A 302 0.57 23.36 -8.95
CA SER A 302 -0.19 23.41 -7.71
C SER A 302 0.73 23.43 -6.51
N GLY A 303 0.30 24.05 -5.41
CA GLY A 303 1.06 24.16 -4.19
C GLY A 303 0.26 23.88 -2.91
N PRO A 304 0.84 24.20 -1.75
CA PRO A 304 0.14 24.13 -0.46
C PRO A 304 -1.22 24.85 -0.50
N ASN A 305 -2.26 24.23 0.06
CA ASN A 305 -3.67 24.69 0.03
C ASN A 305 -4.36 24.77 -1.35
N GLU A 306 -3.72 24.37 -2.44
CA GLU A 306 -4.29 24.43 -3.80
C GLU A 306 -4.80 23.05 -4.24
N GLY A 307 -5.58 22.38 -3.40
CA GLY A 307 -6.18 21.08 -3.74
C GLY A 307 -5.21 19.89 -3.79
N THR A 308 -3.96 20.08 -3.36
CA THR A 308 -2.85 19.10 -3.36
C THR A 308 -2.89 18.07 -2.22
N LEU A 309 -1.92 17.15 -2.24
CA LEU A 309 -1.69 16.09 -1.25
C LEU A 309 -1.11 16.67 0.06
N LEU A 310 -1.57 16.14 1.20
CA LEU A 310 -0.88 16.23 2.48
C LEU A 310 -0.30 14.86 2.85
N VAL A 311 0.84 14.87 3.53
CA VAL A 311 1.52 13.67 4.02
C VAL A 311 1.94 13.85 5.47
N ASN A 312 2.04 12.75 6.21
CA ASN A 312 2.66 12.70 7.53
C ASN A 312 4.07 12.10 7.41
N PRO A 313 5.14 12.91 7.52
CA PRO A 313 6.50 12.47 7.23
C PRO A 313 7.19 11.86 8.47
N LEU A 314 6.46 11.08 9.27
CA LEU A 314 6.95 10.31 10.43
C LEU A 314 7.25 8.84 10.10
N LEU A 315 6.73 8.33 8.96
CA LEU A 315 6.86 6.96 8.45
C LEU A 315 6.86 5.87 9.55
N SER A 316 8.05 5.39 9.97
CA SER A 316 8.20 4.26 10.88
C SER A 316 7.58 4.52 12.25
N MET A 317 7.70 5.75 12.77
CA MET A 317 7.13 6.12 14.06
C MET A 317 5.61 6.22 14.00
N ALA A 318 5.06 6.75 12.90
CA ALA A 318 3.61 6.77 12.71
C ALA A 318 3.04 5.35 12.58
N THR A 319 3.71 4.48 11.81
CA THR A 319 3.35 3.07 11.68
C THR A 319 3.36 2.36 13.03
N ALA A 320 4.44 2.48 13.79
CA ALA A 320 4.52 1.93 15.14
C ALA A 320 3.41 2.48 16.05
N TYR A 321 3.15 3.78 15.97
CA TYR A 321 2.16 4.44 16.81
C TYR A 321 0.76 3.94 16.56
N PHE A 322 0.27 3.97 15.31
CA PHE A 322 -1.12 3.55 15.07
C PHE A 322 -1.31 2.04 15.29
N LEU A 323 -0.27 1.22 15.15
CA LEU A 323 -0.32 -0.22 15.45
C LEU A 323 -0.36 -0.52 16.95
N LEU A 324 0.38 0.25 17.77
CA LEU A 324 0.37 0.11 19.23
C LEU A 324 -0.80 0.85 19.89
N ARG A 325 -1.30 1.93 19.29
CA ARG A 325 -2.37 2.78 19.85
C ARG A 325 -3.60 1.99 20.32
N PRO A 326 -4.09 0.95 19.63
CA PRO A 326 -5.20 0.10 20.10
C PRO A 326 -5.01 -0.55 21.46
N PHE A 327 -3.77 -0.74 21.92
CA PHE A 327 -3.47 -1.43 23.17
C PHE A 327 -3.50 -0.52 24.40
N PHE A 328 -3.51 0.81 24.20
CA PHE A 328 -3.37 1.79 25.26
C PHE A 328 -4.63 2.61 25.51
N GLU A 329 -4.86 2.97 26.76
CA GLU A 329 -5.90 3.89 27.21
C GLU A 329 -5.29 5.03 28.05
N PRO A 330 -5.87 6.24 28.02
CA PRO A 330 -5.45 7.30 28.91
C PRO A 330 -5.88 7.00 30.36
N ILE A 331 -5.06 7.40 31.34
CA ILE A 331 -5.40 7.32 32.77
C ILE A 331 -6.46 8.37 33.11
N TYR A 332 -6.33 9.58 32.55
CA TYR A 332 -7.30 10.66 32.63
C TYR A 332 -7.51 11.33 31.26
N LEU A 333 -8.72 11.85 31.04
CA LEU A 333 -9.09 12.60 29.85
C LEU A 333 -8.71 14.08 29.99
N PRO A 334 -8.46 14.81 28.89
CA PRO A 334 -8.19 16.23 28.98
C PRO A 334 -9.46 16.98 29.44
N PRO A 335 -9.34 18.07 30.21
CA PRO A 335 -10.47 18.96 30.53
C PRO A 335 -11.15 19.47 29.26
N LYS A 336 -12.45 19.77 29.32
CA LYS A 336 -13.22 20.28 28.16
C LYS A 336 -12.65 21.60 27.61
N ASP A 337 -12.10 22.44 28.48
CA ASP A 337 -11.40 23.68 28.13
C ASP A 337 -9.89 23.37 27.97
N CYS A 338 -9.52 22.80 26.82
CA CYS A 338 -8.15 22.36 26.53
C CYS A 338 -7.19 23.55 26.38
N SER A 339 -6.53 23.97 27.46
CA SER A 339 -5.32 24.79 27.35
C SER A 339 -4.17 23.97 26.74
N ARG A 340 -3.15 24.66 26.18
CA ARG A 340 -1.94 23.99 25.65
C ARG A 340 -1.23 23.16 26.71
N MET A 341 -1.23 23.62 27.96
CA MET A 341 -0.63 22.89 29.09
C MET A 341 -1.43 21.63 29.42
N ALA A 342 -2.76 21.70 29.40
CA ALA A 342 -3.62 20.53 29.61
C ALA A 342 -3.43 19.46 28.52
N LEU A 343 -3.24 19.89 27.27
CA LEU A 343 -2.91 18.98 26.17
C LEU A 343 -1.53 18.32 26.37
N HIS A 344 -0.52 19.09 26.78
CA HIS A 344 0.82 18.54 27.04
C HIS A 344 0.81 17.49 28.15
N THR A 345 0.07 17.73 29.23
CA THR A 345 -0.13 16.74 30.32
C THR A 345 -0.90 15.51 29.84
N PHE A 346 -1.95 15.69 29.02
CA PHE A 346 -2.71 14.57 28.47
C PHE A 346 -1.87 13.66 27.55
N LEU A 347 -0.97 14.24 26.75
CA LEU A 347 -0.08 13.52 25.82
C LEU A 347 1.18 12.97 26.50
N ASP A 348 1.41 13.24 27.78
CA ASP A 348 2.60 12.75 28.47
C ASP A 348 2.55 11.22 28.61
N PRO A 349 3.66 10.48 28.40
CA PRO A 349 3.68 9.03 28.53
C PRO A 349 3.12 8.51 29.85
N SER A 350 3.29 9.24 30.96
CA SER A 350 2.77 8.85 32.27
C SER A 350 1.24 8.80 32.35
N ASN A 351 0.52 9.42 31.40
CA ASN A 351 -0.93 9.35 31.29
C ASN A 351 -1.41 8.14 30.47
N TRP A 352 -0.54 7.25 30.00
CA TRP A 352 -0.94 6.14 29.14
C TRP A 352 -0.55 4.80 29.72
N ARG A 353 -1.50 3.88 29.75
CA ARG A 353 -1.29 2.50 30.20
C ARG A 353 -1.91 1.53 29.21
N LEU A 354 -1.47 0.29 29.23
CA LEU A 354 -2.22 -0.80 28.58
C LEU A 354 -3.68 -0.83 29.08
N GLU A 355 -4.60 -1.14 28.16
CA GLU A 355 -6.02 -1.32 28.50
C GLU A 355 -6.18 -2.33 29.65
N LYS A 356 -6.93 -1.95 30.70
CA LYS A 356 -7.23 -2.87 31.80
C LYS A 356 -8.03 -4.08 31.32
N GLU A 357 -8.99 -3.83 30.44
CA GLU A 357 -9.79 -4.84 29.74
C GLU A 357 -9.55 -4.69 28.25
N THR A 358 -8.92 -5.69 27.62
CA THR A 358 -8.58 -5.60 26.20
C THR A 358 -9.84 -5.51 25.35
N SER A 359 -10.03 -4.37 24.69
CA SER A 359 -11.16 -4.14 23.80
C SER A 359 -10.88 -4.70 22.40
N SER A 360 -11.94 -4.94 21.61
CA SER A 360 -11.80 -5.31 20.20
C SER A 360 -11.45 -4.13 19.28
N ARG A 361 -11.34 -2.91 19.81
CA ARG A 361 -11.13 -1.70 19.02
C ARG A 361 -9.70 -1.65 18.46
N LEU A 362 -9.60 -1.34 17.17
CA LEU A 362 -8.33 -1.15 16.44
C LEU A 362 -8.15 0.31 15.96
N GLN A 363 -8.81 1.27 16.62
CA GLN A 363 -8.60 2.72 16.47
C GLN A 363 -8.51 3.20 15.00
N GLY A 364 -9.64 3.20 14.29
CA GLY A 364 -9.74 3.69 12.91
C GLY A 364 -9.61 2.60 11.83
N ALA A 365 -9.26 1.37 12.21
CA ALA A 365 -9.37 0.21 11.32
C ALA A 365 -10.82 -0.31 11.25
N ALA A 366 -11.26 -0.70 10.06
CA ALA A 366 -12.54 -1.36 9.82
C ALA A 366 -12.44 -2.35 8.65
N PRO A 367 -12.96 -3.59 8.76
CA PRO A 367 -12.91 -4.58 7.69
C PRO A 367 -13.40 -4.06 6.33
N GLY A 368 -12.54 -4.14 5.32
CA GLY A 368 -12.85 -3.72 3.94
C GLY A 368 -12.70 -2.22 3.65
N TYR A 369 -12.15 -1.44 4.59
CA TYR A 369 -11.89 -0.01 4.44
C TYR A 369 -10.40 0.32 4.65
N ALA A 370 -10.00 1.54 4.29
CA ALA A 370 -8.67 2.06 4.63
C ALA A 370 -8.51 2.28 6.14
N GLN A 371 -7.26 2.30 6.63
CA GLN A 371 -6.97 2.71 8.00
C GLN A 371 -7.18 4.23 8.13
N GLU A 372 -8.21 4.66 8.86
CA GLU A 372 -8.47 6.08 9.10
C GLU A 372 -7.71 6.61 10.33
N LEU A 373 -7.20 7.83 10.25
CA LEU A 373 -6.56 8.54 11.35
C LEU A 373 -7.23 9.89 11.61
N SER A 374 -7.24 10.29 12.88
CA SER A 374 -7.83 11.55 13.33
C SER A 374 -7.23 11.97 14.66
N THR A 375 -7.25 13.26 14.97
CA THR A 375 -6.75 13.81 16.23
C THR A 375 -7.42 13.17 17.45
N ALA A 376 -8.70 12.79 17.35
CA ALA A 376 -9.43 12.14 18.45
C ALA A 376 -8.91 10.73 18.74
N LEU A 377 -8.61 9.94 17.71
CA LEU A 377 -8.14 8.56 17.86
C LEU A 377 -6.62 8.50 18.08
N HIS A 378 -5.89 9.44 17.48
CA HIS A 378 -4.43 9.46 17.37
C HIS A 378 -3.83 10.79 17.85
N PRO A 379 -4.03 11.18 19.12
CA PRO A 379 -3.74 12.54 19.56
C PRO A 379 -2.24 12.88 19.56
N HIS A 380 -1.34 11.93 19.81
CA HIS A 380 0.11 12.18 19.78
C HIS A 380 0.69 12.37 18.37
N LEU A 381 -0.07 12.05 17.31
CA LEU A 381 0.35 12.40 15.97
C LEU A 381 0.20 13.89 15.70
N GLU A 382 -0.62 14.61 16.48
CA GLU A 382 -0.90 16.05 16.31
C GLU A 382 -1.09 16.40 14.82
N LEU A 383 -2.05 15.71 14.17
CA LEU A 383 -2.22 15.70 12.71
C LEU A 383 -2.45 17.10 12.12
N ASP A 384 -2.94 18.06 12.91
CA ASP A 384 -3.04 19.48 12.55
C ASP A 384 -1.69 20.15 12.32
N LYS A 385 -0.63 19.64 12.94
CA LYS A 385 0.76 20.12 12.79
C LYS A 385 1.59 19.24 11.86
N THR A 386 1.34 17.93 11.88
CA THR A 386 2.22 16.97 11.21
C THR A 386 1.75 16.54 9.83
N MET A 387 0.51 16.83 9.45
CA MET A 387 0.07 16.71 8.07
C MET A 387 0.54 17.95 7.31
N VAL A 388 1.63 17.81 6.55
CA VAL A 388 2.22 18.89 5.77
C VAL A 388 1.85 18.75 4.30
N HIS A 389 1.63 19.86 3.62
CA HIS A 389 1.48 19.85 2.18
C HIS A 389 2.79 19.43 1.51
N VAL A 390 2.67 18.72 0.39
CA VAL A 390 3.80 18.62 -0.53
C VAL A 390 4.23 20.03 -0.99
N PRO A 391 5.53 20.25 -1.30
CA PRO A 391 6.01 21.54 -1.81
C PRO A 391 5.28 21.94 -3.09
N LYS A 392 5.50 23.17 -3.60
CA LYS A 392 4.98 23.57 -4.93
C LYS A 392 5.41 22.55 -5.98
N ILE A 393 4.51 22.17 -6.88
CA ILE A 393 4.68 21.13 -7.90
C ILE A 393 4.40 21.74 -9.29
N ALA A 394 5.21 21.37 -10.28
CA ALA A 394 5.05 21.71 -11.68
C ALA A 394 4.62 20.48 -12.51
N PRO A 395 4.02 20.65 -13.70
CA PRO A 395 3.78 19.53 -14.61
C PRO A 395 5.06 18.73 -14.86
N GLY A 396 4.95 17.40 -14.84
CA GLY A 396 6.09 16.51 -15.03
C GLY A 396 6.83 16.12 -13.76
N ASP A 397 6.57 16.80 -12.64
CA ASP A 397 7.03 16.37 -11.32
C ASP A 397 6.29 15.11 -10.87
N TYR A 398 7.01 14.24 -10.18
CA TYR A 398 6.51 12.97 -9.67
C TYR A 398 6.63 12.93 -8.15
N VAL A 399 5.48 12.83 -7.46
CA VAL A 399 5.40 12.79 -6.01
C VAL A 399 5.12 11.36 -5.57
N ALA A 400 5.99 10.80 -4.73
CA ALA A 400 5.88 9.41 -4.28
C ALA A 400 5.97 9.31 -2.76
N TRP A 401 5.14 8.46 -2.18
CA TRP A 401 5.16 8.12 -0.75
C TRP A 401 5.10 6.61 -0.53
N HIS A 402 5.84 6.16 0.48
CA HIS A 402 5.91 4.78 0.92
C HIS A 402 4.50 4.29 1.31
N CYS A 403 4.20 3.01 1.04
CA CYS A 403 2.85 2.45 1.19
C CYS A 403 2.23 2.57 2.58
N ASP A 404 3.06 2.62 3.64
CA ASP A 404 2.59 2.83 5.03
C ASP A 404 2.46 4.32 5.44
N THR A 405 2.76 5.28 4.55
CA THR A 405 2.72 6.71 4.89
C THR A 405 1.28 7.21 5.01
N ILE A 406 0.96 7.89 6.12
CA ILE A 406 -0.34 8.55 6.28
C ILE A 406 -0.40 9.73 5.31
N HIS A 407 -1.51 9.83 4.59
CA HIS A 407 -1.72 10.90 3.63
C HIS A 407 -3.19 11.34 3.61
N ALA A 408 -3.44 12.53 3.09
CA ALA A 408 -4.75 13.15 2.99
C ALA A 408 -4.83 14.06 1.77
N VAL A 409 -6.03 14.51 1.42
CA VAL A 409 -6.25 15.51 0.38
C VAL A 409 -6.83 16.77 1.01
N ASN A 410 -6.37 17.93 0.54
CA ASN A 410 -6.89 19.23 0.95
C ASN A 410 -8.43 19.24 1.03
N LYS A 411 -8.96 19.70 2.17
CA LYS A 411 -10.42 19.79 2.36
C LYS A 411 -11.08 20.72 1.33
N VAL A 412 -10.42 21.83 1.01
CA VAL A 412 -10.88 22.81 0.02
C VAL A 412 -9.72 23.17 -0.91
N HIS A 413 -10.00 23.32 -2.20
CA HIS A 413 -9.04 23.85 -3.16
C HIS A 413 -9.07 25.40 -3.17
N ASN A 414 -8.12 26.06 -2.51
CA ASN A 414 -8.06 27.54 -2.43
C ASN A 414 -7.19 28.21 -3.50
N GLY A 415 -6.56 27.44 -4.40
CA GLY A 415 -5.79 27.98 -5.52
C GLY A 415 -6.64 28.52 -6.67
N SER A 416 -6.01 29.19 -7.64
CA SER A 416 -6.68 29.82 -8.80
C SER A 416 -6.67 28.99 -10.08
N GLY A 417 -5.83 27.95 -10.16
CA GLY A 417 -5.78 26.99 -11.27
C GLY A 417 -6.15 25.59 -10.78
N ASP A 418 -6.31 24.64 -11.69
CA ASP A 418 -6.64 23.27 -11.34
C ASP A 418 -5.45 22.49 -10.74
N SER A 419 -5.75 21.48 -9.91
CA SER A 419 -4.80 20.48 -9.40
C SER A 419 -5.01 19.15 -10.13
N SER A 420 -4.20 18.92 -11.17
CA SER A 420 -4.32 17.80 -12.10
C SER A 420 -3.18 16.81 -11.95
N VAL A 421 -3.52 15.53 -11.75
CA VAL A 421 -2.56 14.46 -11.51
C VAL A 421 -2.99 13.13 -12.15
N MET A 422 -2.02 12.32 -12.57
CA MET A 422 -2.24 10.91 -12.91
C MET A 422 -1.70 10.02 -11.80
N TYR A 423 -2.51 9.07 -11.32
CA TYR A 423 -2.04 8.08 -10.34
C TYR A 423 -1.19 7.02 -11.04
N ILE A 424 0.08 6.92 -10.64
CA ILE A 424 1.08 6.03 -11.24
C ILE A 424 1.97 5.54 -10.10
N PRO A 425 1.65 4.42 -9.41
CA PRO A 425 2.46 3.91 -8.32
C PRO A 425 3.74 3.21 -8.83
N ALA A 426 4.68 2.94 -7.92
CA ALA A 426 5.85 2.11 -8.19
C ALA A 426 5.64 0.68 -7.63
N CYS A 427 5.54 -0.30 -8.53
CA CYS A 427 5.24 -1.68 -8.19
C CYS A 427 6.38 -2.62 -8.62
N PRO A 428 6.96 -3.43 -7.72
CA PRO A 428 7.94 -4.46 -8.07
C PRO A 428 7.33 -5.63 -8.81
N VAL A 429 8.16 -6.43 -9.48
CA VAL A 429 7.76 -7.79 -9.86
C VAL A 429 7.67 -8.66 -8.61
N THR A 430 6.47 -9.16 -8.34
CA THR A 430 6.17 -10.30 -7.45
C THR A 430 5.29 -11.27 -8.23
N GLU A 431 5.09 -12.49 -7.74
CA GLU A 431 4.14 -13.42 -8.37
C GLU A 431 2.72 -12.84 -8.42
N ALA A 432 2.24 -12.26 -7.32
CA ALA A 432 0.93 -11.62 -7.24
C ALA A 432 0.80 -10.43 -8.20
N ASN A 433 1.82 -9.57 -8.26
CA ASN A 433 1.83 -8.41 -9.15
C ASN A 433 1.83 -8.84 -10.63
N ALA A 434 2.59 -9.88 -10.99
CA ALA A 434 2.58 -10.42 -12.34
C ALA A 434 1.21 -11.02 -12.72
N ALA A 435 0.56 -11.72 -11.79
CA ALA A 435 -0.78 -12.26 -11.97
C ALA A 435 -1.84 -11.15 -12.15
N TYR A 436 -1.70 -10.03 -11.43
CA TYR A 436 -2.53 -8.85 -11.63
C TYR A 436 -2.33 -8.25 -13.03
N VAL A 437 -1.07 -8.02 -13.43
CA VAL A 437 -0.74 -7.45 -14.75
C VAL A 437 -1.24 -8.33 -15.89
N ALA A 438 -1.21 -9.66 -15.75
CA ALA A 438 -1.79 -10.57 -16.74
C ALA A 438 -3.29 -10.32 -16.97
N ARG A 439 -4.07 -10.08 -15.91
CA ARG A 439 -5.50 -9.73 -16.01
C ARG A 439 -5.68 -8.32 -16.57
N GLN A 440 -4.95 -7.35 -16.03
CA GLN A 440 -4.97 -5.96 -16.49
C GLN A 440 -4.69 -5.83 -18.00
N LYS A 441 -3.76 -6.63 -18.53
CA LYS A 441 -3.46 -6.67 -19.96
C LYS A 441 -4.68 -7.05 -20.78
N ASN A 442 -5.48 -8.02 -20.34
CA ASN A 442 -6.71 -8.42 -21.01
C ASN A 442 -7.77 -7.31 -20.93
N ASP A 443 -7.90 -6.67 -19.77
CA ASP A 443 -8.82 -5.54 -19.57
C ASP A 443 -8.45 -4.34 -20.45
N PHE A 444 -7.14 -4.07 -20.59
CA PHE A 444 -6.63 -3.07 -21.53
C PHE A 444 -7.00 -3.40 -22.97
N VAL A 445 -6.86 -4.66 -23.42
CA VAL A 445 -7.27 -5.04 -24.79
C VAL A 445 -8.78 -4.83 -24.98
N ALA A 446 -9.59 -5.31 -24.03
CA ALA A 446 -11.05 -5.18 -24.04
C ALA A 446 -11.56 -3.74 -23.83
N GLY A 447 -10.75 -2.87 -23.22
CA GLY A 447 -11.10 -1.49 -22.88
C GLY A 447 -12.02 -1.36 -21.67
N VAL A 448 -12.10 -2.39 -20.83
CA VAL A 448 -12.90 -2.37 -19.60
C VAL A 448 -12.03 -1.90 -18.42
N PRO A 449 -12.62 -1.47 -17.28
CA PRO A 449 -11.84 -1.04 -16.13
C PRO A 449 -10.87 -2.12 -15.64
N PRO A 450 -9.68 -1.75 -15.10
CA PRO A 450 -8.73 -2.71 -14.54
C PRO A 450 -9.32 -3.50 -13.34
N PRO A 451 -8.70 -4.63 -12.93
CA PRO A 451 -9.33 -5.59 -12.02
C PRO A 451 -9.75 -5.03 -10.65
N ASP A 452 -9.01 -4.05 -10.12
CA ASP A 452 -9.28 -3.46 -8.80
C ASP A 452 -10.37 -2.37 -8.82
N PHE A 453 -10.81 -1.94 -10.00
CA PHE A 453 -11.74 -0.82 -10.14
C PHE A 453 -13.16 -1.31 -10.34
N PRO A 454 -14.17 -0.46 -10.06
CA PRO A 454 -15.56 -0.80 -10.33
C PRO A 454 -15.75 -1.21 -11.79
N GLY A 455 -16.38 -2.37 -12.01
CA GLY A 455 -16.57 -2.92 -13.35
C GLY A 455 -17.47 -2.08 -14.25
N GLY A 456 -17.65 -2.54 -15.49
CA GLY A 456 -18.55 -1.94 -16.47
C GLY A 456 -17.93 -1.86 -17.85
N LYS A 457 -18.53 -1.06 -18.74
CA LYS A 457 -18.04 -0.90 -20.12
C LYS A 457 -16.72 -0.14 -20.22
N GLY A 458 -16.36 0.64 -19.20
CA GLY A 458 -15.16 1.48 -19.20
C GLY A 458 -15.04 2.28 -20.50
N GLU A 459 -13.88 2.16 -21.14
CA GLU A 459 -13.52 2.84 -22.38
C GLU A 459 -13.69 1.95 -23.62
N SER A 460 -14.34 0.78 -23.51
CA SER A 460 -14.46 -0.20 -24.60
C SER A 460 -15.10 0.35 -25.88
N LYS A 461 -15.87 1.44 -25.75
CA LYS A 461 -16.52 2.16 -26.86
C LYS A 461 -15.94 3.55 -27.12
N HIS A 462 -14.86 3.94 -26.43
CA HIS A 462 -14.28 5.26 -26.60
C HIS A 462 -13.55 5.38 -27.93
N VAL A 463 -13.76 6.49 -28.62
CA VAL A 463 -13.00 6.88 -29.80
C VAL A 463 -11.65 7.44 -29.34
N GLY A 464 -10.57 6.99 -29.96
CA GLY A 464 -9.21 7.48 -29.68
C GLY A 464 -8.49 6.80 -28.51
N ARG A 465 -9.08 5.74 -27.92
CA ARG A 465 -8.45 4.92 -26.87
C ARG A 465 -7.09 4.37 -27.33
N ALA A 466 -6.15 4.19 -26.40
CA ALA A 466 -4.91 3.48 -26.69
C ALA A 466 -5.16 2.02 -27.07
N THR A 467 -4.34 1.48 -27.97
CA THR A 467 -4.38 0.10 -28.43
C THR A 467 -3.03 -0.56 -28.22
N GLU A 468 -2.95 -1.89 -28.26
CA GLU A 468 -1.65 -2.58 -28.18
C GLU A 468 -0.70 -2.11 -29.29
N GLY A 469 -1.18 -1.99 -30.54
CA GLY A 469 -0.37 -1.47 -31.63
C GLY A 469 0.14 -0.05 -31.37
N GLY A 470 -0.73 0.81 -30.80
CA GLY A 470 -0.34 2.15 -30.37
C GLY A 470 0.72 2.14 -29.26
N LEU A 471 0.55 1.26 -28.27
CA LEU A 471 1.51 1.10 -27.17
C LEU A 471 2.88 0.62 -27.67
N ARG A 472 2.90 -0.36 -28.59
CA ARG A 472 4.14 -0.85 -29.21
C ARG A 472 4.88 0.19 -30.02
N ALA A 473 4.17 1.14 -30.63
CA ALA A 473 4.78 2.27 -31.33
C ALA A 473 5.26 3.38 -30.37
N LEU A 474 4.68 3.46 -29.17
CA LEU A 474 4.87 4.55 -28.20
C LEU A 474 6.05 4.32 -27.26
N THR A 475 6.29 3.07 -26.82
CA THR A 475 7.29 2.76 -25.80
C THR A 475 8.36 1.79 -26.27
N ASN A 476 9.49 1.78 -25.55
CA ASN A 476 10.55 0.81 -25.70
C ASN A 476 10.20 -0.56 -25.05
N GLU A 477 11.13 -1.51 -25.21
CA GLU A 477 11.10 -2.85 -24.59
C GLU A 477 10.79 -2.84 -23.09
N LEU A 478 11.35 -1.89 -22.31
CA LEU A 478 11.13 -1.84 -20.88
C LEU A 478 9.66 -1.53 -20.55
N GLY A 479 9.06 -0.55 -21.22
CA GLY A 479 7.64 -0.24 -21.04
C GLY A 479 6.73 -1.39 -21.50
N LEU A 480 7.08 -2.09 -22.58
CA LEU A 480 6.34 -3.29 -23.00
C LEU A 480 6.41 -4.41 -21.96
N ARG A 481 7.59 -4.66 -21.37
CA ARG A 481 7.77 -5.67 -20.31
C ARG A 481 7.02 -5.27 -19.04
N ALA A 482 7.10 -4.00 -18.63
CA ALA A 482 6.41 -3.46 -17.45
C ALA A 482 4.88 -3.57 -17.58
N PHE A 483 4.33 -3.47 -18.79
CA PHE A 483 2.90 -3.67 -19.06
C PHE A 483 2.51 -5.14 -19.38
N GLY A 484 3.46 -6.07 -19.38
CA GLY A 484 3.18 -7.50 -19.63
C GLY A 484 3.09 -7.92 -21.10
N PHE A 485 3.50 -7.07 -22.04
CA PHE A 485 3.61 -7.35 -23.48
C PHE A 485 4.99 -7.84 -23.93
N GLY A 486 5.94 -7.96 -23.01
CA GLY A 486 7.29 -8.47 -23.24
C GLY A 486 7.76 -9.37 -22.11
N LYS A 487 8.81 -10.15 -22.36
CA LYS A 487 9.43 -11.03 -21.35
C LYS A 487 10.57 -10.31 -20.63
N TRP A 488 10.68 -10.54 -19.34
CA TRP A 488 11.85 -10.15 -18.55
C TRP A 488 13.07 -10.96 -18.94
N ASP A 489 14.23 -10.31 -18.97
CA ASP A 489 15.50 -10.96 -19.23
C ASP A 489 16.09 -11.48 -17.92
N VAL A 490 16.05 -12.80 -17.74
CA VAL A 490 16.49 -13.50 -16.51
C VAL A 490 18.02 -13.67 -16.43
N ASN A 491 18.73 -13.32 -17.51
CA ASN A 491 20.19 -13.42 -17.61
C ASN A 491 20.89 -12.06 -17.52
N LYS A 492 20.13 -10.95 -17.53
CA LYS A 492 20.68 -9.59 -17.49
C LYS A 492 20.95 -9.13 -16.05
N GLY A 493 22.22 -8.84 -15.76
CA GLY A 493 22.65 -8.28 -14.48
C GLY A 493 22.84 -9.33 -13.38
N ALA A 494 23.39 -8.89 -12.24
CA ALA A 494 23.60 -9.73 -11.07
C ALA A 494 22.29 -9.90 -10.29
N LEU A 495 21.42 -10.79 -10.74
CA LEU A 495 20.17 -11.13 -10.05
C LEU A 495 20.43 -12.08 -8.88
N SER A 496 19.76 -11.85 -7.74
CA SER A 496 19.69 -12.85 -6.67
C SER A 496 18.91 -14.10 -7.12
N HIS A 497 18.98 -15.17 -6.34
CA HIS A 497 18.22 -16.39 -6.63
C HIS A 497 16.70 -16.13 -6.68
N GLY A 498 16.15 -15.47 -5.64
CA GLY A 498 14.72 -15.13 -5.59
C GLY A 498 14.28 -14.18 -6.72
N GLN A 499 15.14 -13.21 -7.08
CA GLN A 499 14.89 -12.32 -8.22
C GLN A 499 14.80 -13.08 -9.55
N ARG A 500 15.74 -14.02 -9.81
CA ARG A 500 15.67 -14.84 -11.02
C ARG A 500 14.40 -15.68 -11.06
N GLN A 501 14.10 -16.37 -9.97
CA GLN A 501 12.91 -17.23 -9.86
C GLN A 501 11.60 -16.45 -10.09
N VAL A 502 11.47 -15.26 -9.49
CA VAL A 502 10.24 -14.47 -9.67
C VAL A 502 10.11 -13.93 -11.09
N LEU A 503 11.20 -13.58 -11.78
CA LEU A 503 11.15 -13.15 -13.18
C LEU A 503 10.80 -14.32 -14.12
N GLU A 504 11.34 -15.51 -13.88
CA GLU A 504 10.95 -16.74 -14.60
C GLU A 504 9.46 -17.03 -14.41
N LYS A 505 8.98 -16.95 -13.16
CA LYS A 505 7.56 -17.15 -12.84
C LYS A 505 6.67 -16.08 -13.47
N ALA A 506 7.07 -14.82 -13.42
CA ALA A 506 6.36 -13.72 -14.08
C ALA A 506 6.28 -13.93 -15.59
N ASN A 507 7.38 -14.37 -16.23
CA ASN A 507 7.38 -14.71 -17.66
C ASN A 507 6.40 -15.85 -17.98
N GLN A 508 6.30 -16.86 -17.12
CA GLN A 508 5.30 -17.93 -17.29
C GLN A 508 3.88 -17.35 -17.21
N ILE A 509 3.57 -16.59 -16.15
CA ILE A 509 2.24 -15.99 -15.93
C ILE A 509 1.84 -15.07 -17.08
N LEU A 510 2.73 -14.17 -17.52
CA LEU A 510 2.44 -13.18 -18.55
C LEU A 510 2.35 -13.77 -19.96
N SER A 511 2.90 -14.98 -20.16
CA SER A 511 2.87 -15.68 -21.45
C SER A 511 1.55 -16.41 -21.72
N VAL A 512 0.73 -16.65 -20.69
CA VAL A 512 -0.60 -17.25 -20.87
C VAL A 512 -1.52 -16.21 -21.50
N SER A 513 -1.94 -16.46 -22.74
CA SER A 513 -3.02 -15.71 -23.38
C SER A 513 -4.33 -16.34 -22.96
N TYR A 514 -5.15 -15.60 -22.21
CA TYR A 514 -6.53 -15.99 -21.98
C TYR A 514 -7.33 -15.55 -23.20
N ASN A 515 -7.56 -16.50 -24.11
CA ASN A 515 -8.42 -16.31 -25.29
C ASN A 515 -9.88 -16.14 -24.89
#